data_AF-M3AZ42-F1
#
_entry.id   AF-M3AZ42-F1
#
_cell.length_a   1.000
_cell.length_b   1.000
_cell.length_c   1.000
_cell.angle_alpha   90.00
_cell.angle_beta   90.00
_cell.angle_gamma   90.00
#
_symmetry.space_group_name_H-M   'P 1'
#
loop_
_entity.id
_entity.type
_entity.pdbx_description
1 polymer ?
#
loop_
_entity_poly.entity_id
_entity_poly.type
_entity_poly.pdbx_seq_one_letter_code
_entity_poly.pdbx_strand_id
1 'polypeptide(L)'
;MNRPDHPCHNARPGPTRGEGGSRSKGRSRGGKRHRLGGLVTAVALAAAGAAATGAGPAHAAPRATAHAPTTSAVTPKAEPNLLKNAGFENGLSPWSCSADSGTTGTPAHSGTAALKAAPSGLDNARCAQTVAVRPGSAYTLSAWVQGSYVYLGASGTGTTDVSTWTPGTGTDWKQLTTSFTTGPNTTSVTVYTHGWYGQSPYLADDISLSGPGGDPGDPGDPIPSAPGGLTAGRTTSSSVDLSWSPVTGATGYQVYRDGTKAQPVTGASATVTGLAPSTTYRFQVTAVNAAGESPRSTEISVTTAAGGGQPSTPKHAVTGYWQNFDNGAKVQRISDVQAQYDIIAVAFADATATPGAVDFTLDPGLRYSEADFKADIAAKRAAGKSVVISVGGERGSVRVNDAASAANFADSVYRLMQKYGFDGVDIDLENGLDPTYMTQALRALSAKAGDKLVITMAPQTLDMQSTSASYFKTALNIKDILTVVNTQFYNSGSMLGCDGKVYAQGSVDFLTALACIQLEGGLAPSQVGLGLPASPRGAGSGYVDPSVVNSALDCLAKGTGCGSFKPAKTYPGIRGAMTWSTNWDASNGNAWSNAVGPHVHGLP
;
A
#
# COMPACT_ATOMS: atom_id res chain seq x y z
N MET A 1 8.24 -19.45 83.18
CA MET A 1 9.01 -18.35 82.58
C MET A 1 9.68 -18.90 81.32
N ASN A 2 9.31 -18.60 80.08
CA ASN A 2 8.16 -17.92 79.43
C ASN A 2 8.28 -18.34 77.94
N ARG A 3 7.55 -19.35 77.44
CA ARG A 3 6.16 -19.39 76.88
C ARG A 3 5.93 -18.51 75.63
N PRO A 4 5.12 -18.98 74.64
CA PRO A 4 5.06 -20.36 74.12
C PRO A 4 4.80 -20.48 72.58
N ASP A 5 5.19 -21.63 72.03
CA ASP A 5 4.59 -22.28 70.86
C ASP A 5 3.25 -22.96 71.23
N HIS A 6 2.27 -22.97 70.32
CA HIS A 6 1.46 -24.16 69.95
C HIS A 6 0.39 -23.88 68.86
N PRO A 7 0.02 -24.89 68.03
CA PRO A 7 -0.96 -24.81 66.93
C PRO A 7 -2.30 -25.52 67.23
N CYS A 8 -3.38 -25.20 66.49
CA CYS A 8 -4.70 -25.85 66.46
C CYS A 8 -5.44 -25.38 65.17
N HIS A 9 -6.37 -26.05 64.47
CA HIS A 9 -7.06 -27.36 64.57
C HIS A 9 -7.81 -27.64 63.24
N ASN A 10 -8.02 -28.95 62.95
CA ASN A 10 -9.01 -29.65 62.11
C ASN A 10 -10.22 -28.90 61.47
N ALA A 11 -10.60 -29.30 60.24
CA ALA A 11 -11.86 -30.05 59.94
C ALA A 11 -12.09 -30.29 58.42
N ARG A 12 -12.49 -31.52 58.05
CA ARG A 12 -13.19 -31.87 56.78
C ARG A 12 -14.71 -31.60 56.94
N PRO A 13 -15.47 -31.38 55.84
CA PRO A 13 -16.24 -32.46 55.16
C PRO A 13 -16.18 -32.32 53.62
N GLY A 14 -16.36 -33.34 52.76
CA GLY A 14 -17.56 -34.18 52.57
C GLY A 14 -18.46 -33.61 51.46
N PRO A 15 -18.77 -34.31 50.35
CA PRO A 15 -19.42 -33.74 49.16
C PRO A 15 -20.95 -33.86 49.16
N THR A 16 -21.65 -32.90 48.55
CA THR A 16 -23.08 -33.03 48.20
C THR A 16 -23.39 -32.42 46.83
N ARG A 17 -23.66 -33.26 45.83
CA ARG A 17 -24.55 -32.94 44.71
C ARG A 17 -25.46 -34.13 44.50
N GLY A 18 -26.74 -33.93 44.77
CA GLY A 18 -27.81 -34.89 44.51
C GLY A 18 -28.31 -34.79 43.07
N GLU A 19 -28.60 -35.95 42.50
CA GLU A 19 -29.47 -36.14 41.34
C GLU A 19 -30.96 -36.04 41.76
N GLY A 20 -31.85 -35.73 40.82
CA GLY A 20 -33.29 -35.91 41.04
C GLY A 20 -34.24 -35.35 39.97
N GLY A 21 -34.58 -36.17 38.97
CA GLY A 21 -35.92 -36.23 38.32
C GLY A 21 -36.27 -35.18 37.24
N SER A 22 -37.12 -35.41 36.24
CA SER A 22 -37.89 -36.57 35.78
C SER A 22 -38.52 -36.27 34.40
N ARG A 23 -38.66 -37.34 33.60
CA ARG A 23 -39.63 -37.64 32.50
C ARG A 23 -41.06 -37.11 32.78
N SER A 24 -42.03 -36.95 31.87
CA SER A 24 -42.22 -37.12 30.41
C SER A 24 -43.68 -36.79 30.02
N LYS A 25 -43.91 -36.43 28.73
CA LYS A 25 -45.07 -36.73 27.84
C LYS A 25 -46.47 -36.10 28.08
N GLY A 26 -47.00 -35.51 27.00
CA GLY A 26 -48.44 -35.36 26.72
C GLY A 26 -48.77 -34.60 25.42
N ARG A 27 -49.28 -35.30 24.39
CA ARG A 27 -49.81 -34.84 23.07
C ARG A 27 -51.03 -33.90 23.21
N SER A 28 -51.40 -33.03 22.25
CA SER A 28 -52.09 -33.39 20.98
C SER A 28 -52.47 -32.20 20.06
N ARG A 29 -52.20 -32.37 18.75
CA ARG A 29 -52.95 -32.06 17.49
C ARG A 29 -53.44 -30.65 17.05
N GLY A 30 -53.15 -30.41 15.76
CA GLY A 30 -53.93 -29.65 14.75
C GLY A 30 -53.09 -28.53 14.12
N GLY A 31 -52.79 -28.40 12.82
CA GLY A 31 -53.19 -29.07 11.58
C GLY A 31 -53.35 -28.00 10.49
N LYS A 32 -52.52 -28.01 9.44
CA LYS A 32 -52.85 -27.75 8.01
C LYS A 32 -51.59 -27.55 7.14
N ARG A 33 -51.68 -28.06 5.91
CA ARG A 33 -50.67 -28.13 4.83
C ARG A 33 -51.02 -27.17 3.67
N HIS A 34 -50.06 -27.05 2.75
CA HIS A 34 -50.06 -26.54 1.35
C HIS A 34 -49.36 -25.18 1.20
N ARG A 35 -48.53 -24.88 0.20
CA ARG A 35 -48.16 -25.47 -1.11
C ARG A 35 -46.91 -24.70 -1.59
N LEU A 36 -45.96 -25.30 -2.31
CA LEU A 36 -45.14 -24.55 -3.28
C LEU A 36 -44.80 -25.46 -4.46
N GLY A 37 -45.32 -25.10 -5.63
CA GLY A 37 -44.94 -25.64 -6.94
C GLY A 37 -43.95 -24.68 -7.61
N GLY A 38 -43.03 -25.25 -8.39
CA GLY A 38 -42.01 -24.51 -9.11
C GLY A 38 -42.53 -23.75 -10.32
N LEU A 39 -41.69 -22.85 -10.83
CA LEU A 39 -41.77 -22.37 -12.21
C LEU A 39 -40.37 -22.07 -12.72
N VAL A 40 -40.04 -22.69 -13.85
CA VAL A 40 -38.92 -22.40 -14.74
C VAL A 40 -39.37 -21.29 -15.69
N THR A 41 -38.53 -20.29 -15.95
CA THR A 41 -38.75 -19.35 -17.06
C THR A 41 -37.48 -19.18 -17.86
N ALA A 42 -37.49 -19.72 -19.07
CA ALA A 42 -36.61 -19.35 -20.17
C ALA A 42 -37.28 -18.22 -20.97
N VAL A 43 -36.49 -17.27 -21.50
CA VAL A 43 -36.94 -16.37 -22.56
C VAL A 43 -35.88 -16.31 -23.65
N ALA A 44 -36.35 -16.55 -24.86
CA ALA A 44 -35.61 -16.71 -26.11
C ALA A 44 -35.43 -15.40 -26.88
N LEU A 45 -34.43 -15.41 -27.76
CA LEU A 45 -34.22 -14.48 -28.87
C LEU A 45 -35.44 -14.42 -29.81
N ALA A 46 -35.70 -13.23 -30.36
CA ALA A 46 -36.34 -13.09 -31.67
C ALA A 46 -35.75 -11.88 -32.40
N ALA A 47 -35.29 -12.12 -33.63
CA ALA A 47 -34.95 -11.13 -34.64
C ALA A 47 -36.00 -11.20 -35.76
N ALA A 48 -36.38 -10.06 -36.35
CA ALA A 48 -36.67 -9.87 -37.78
C ALA A 48 -37.33 -8.50 -38.05
N GLY A 49 -37.01 -7.91 -39.22
CA GLY A 49 -37.97 -7.16 -40.02
C GLY A 49 -37.62 -5.71 -40.35
N ALA A 50 -37.04 -5.50 -41.54
CA ALA A 50 -36.84 -4.19 -42.17
C ALA A 50 -38.09 -3.74 -42.97
N ALA A 51 -38.31 -2.42 -43.09
CA ALA A 51 -38.87 -1.77 -44.28
C ALA A 51 -38.65 -0.24 -44.22
N ALA A 52 -38.21 0.33 -45.35
CA ALA A 52 -37.90 1.74 -45.55
C ALA A 52 -39.04 2.50 -46.23
N THR A 53 -39.17 3.82 -46.00
CA THR A 53 -39.52 4.86 -47.01
C THR A 53 -39.25 6.26 -46.44
N GLY A 54 -38.82 7.20 -47.31
CA GLY A 54 -38.89 8.65 -47.04
C GLY A 54 -37.64 9.44 -47.45
N ALA A 55 -37.78 10.35 -48.43
CA ALA A 55 -36.71 10.96 -49.21
C ALA A 55 -36.40 12.44 -48.86
N GLY A 56 -35.11 12.81 -48.97
CA GLY A 56 -34.55 14.09 -49.44
C GLY A 56 -34.37 15.26 -48.44
N PRO A 57 -33.56 16.30 -48.75
CA PRO A 57 -32.58 16.45 -49.83
C PRO A 57 -31.14 16.82 -49.35
N ALA A 58 -30.25 16.87 -50.34
CA ALA A 58 -28.80 16.99 -50.25
C ALA A 58 -28.28 18.43 -50.03
N HIS A 59 -27.14 18.54 -49.33
CA HIS A 59 -26.19 19.64 -49.47
C HIS A 59 -24.78 19.11 -49.73
N ALA A 60 -24.18 19.60 -50.82
CA ALA A 60 -22.88 19.24 -51.32
C ALA A 60 -21.77 20.06 -50.64
N ALA A 61 -20.63 19.42 -50.39
CA ALA A 61 -19.34 20.07 -50.12
C ALA A 61 -18.22 19.24 -50.79
N PRO A 62 -17.10 19.88 -51.22
CA PRO A 62 -16.35 19.43 -52.39
C PRO A 62 -15.29 18.35 -52.10
N ARG A 63 -14.99 17.62 -53.17
CA ARG A 63 -14.03 16.52 -53.27
C ARG A 63 -12.61 17.08 -53.40
N ALA A 64 -11.76 16.84 -52.40
CA ALA A 64 -10.31 17.00 -52.52
C ALA A 64 -9.68 15.63 -52.82
N THR A 65 -8.92 15.57 -53.91
CA THR A 65 -8.16 14.42 -54.39
C THR A 65 -6.98 14.12 -53.49
N ALA A 66 -6.98 12.95 -52.83
CA ALA A 66 -5.79 12.39 -52.18
C ALA A 66 -5.09 11.41 -53.13
N HIS A 67 -3.82 11.68 -53.43
CA HIS A 67 -2.89 10.70 -53.99
C HIS A 67 -2.70 9.55 -52.98
N ALA A 68 -2.95 8.32 -53.42
CA ALA A 68 -2.61 7.12 -52.66
C ALA A 68 -1.09 6.88 -52.77
N PRO A 69 -0.35 6.73 -51.66
CA PRO A 69 1.00 6.20 -51.72
C PRO A 69 0.91 4.68 -51.92
N THR A 70 1.60 4.18 -52.94
CA THR A 70 1.84 2.75 -53.17
C THR A 70 2.65 2.19 -52.01
N THR A 71 2.00 1.44 -51.12
CA THR A 71 2.71 0.61 -50.14
C THR A 71 3.24 -0.63 -50.85
N SER A 72 4.56 -0.73 -50.92
CA SER A 72 5.23 -1.98 -51.29
C SER A 72 4.90 -3.01 -50.21
N ALA A 73 4.29 -4.13 -50.60
CA ALA A 73 4.02 -5.24 -49.72
C ALA A 73 5.35 -5.81 -49.22
N VAL A 74 5.71 -5.48 -47.98
CA VAL A 74 6.77 -6.19 -47.25
C VAL A 74 6.20 -7.57 -46.94
N THR A 75 6.82 -8.61 -47.49
CA THR A 75 6.53 -10.00 -47.15
C THR A 75 6.78 -10.16 -45.64
N PRO A 76 5.84 -10.70 -44.84
CA PRO A 76 6.08 -10.91 -43.42
C PRO A 76 7.30 -11.82 -43.25
N LYS A 77 8.30 -11.35 -42.51
CA LYS A 77 9.40 -12.18 -42.03
C LYS A 77 8.78 -13.31 -41.19
N ALA A 78 9.19 -14.56 -41.40
CA ALA A 78 8.73 -15.68 -40.59
C ALA A 78 9.02 -15.39 -39.11
N GLU A 79 7.98 -15.36 -38.28
CA GLU A 79 8.12 -15.20 -36.83
C GLU A 79 8.97 -16.35 -36.28
N PRO A 80 9.98 -16.08 -35.41
CA PRO A 80 10.85 -17.12 -34.89
C PRO A 80 10.06 -18.13 -34.05
N ASN A 81 10.42 -19.41 -34.15
CA ASN A 81 9.84 -20.46 -33.32
C ASN A 81 10.16 -20.19 -31.84
N LEU A 82 9.12 -20.08 -31.02
CA LEU A 82 9.26 -19.77 -29.59
C LEU A 82 9.78 -20.96 -28.77
N LEU A 83 9.71 -22.18 -29.32
CA LEU A 83 10.21 -23.39 -28.68
C LEU A 83 11.71 -23.55 -28.89
N LYS A 84 12.42 -23.97 -27.84
CA LYS A 84 13.85 -24.32 -27.91
C LYS A 84 13.99 -25.82 -28.20
N ASN A 85 15.01 -26.18 -28.97
CA ASN A 85 15.29 -27.57 -29.38
C ASN A 85 14.04 -28.30 -29.91
N ALA A 86 13.30 -27.63 -30.78
CA ALA A 86 12.03 -28.11 -31.33
C ALA A 86 12.12 -29.31 -32.28
N GLY A 87 13.31 -29.54 -32.87
CA GLY A 87 13.65 -30.72 -33.67
C GLY A 87 14.48 -31.75 -32.91
N PHE A 88 14.66 -31.60 -31.58
CA PHE A 88 15.35 -32.59 -30.73
C PHE A 88 16.81 -32.93 -31.10
N GLU A 89 17.47 -32.10 -31.89
CA GLU A 89 18.88 -32.24 -32.30
C GLU A 89 19.87 -32.30 -31.13
N ASN A 90 19.49 -31.72 -29.99
CA ASN A 90 20.33 -31.68 -28.78
C ASN A 90 19.77 -32.58 -27.66
N GLY A 91 19.17 -33.72 -28.03
CA GLY A 91 18.50 -34.61 -27.09
C GLY A 91 17.14 -34.05 -26.65
N LEU A 92 16.69 -34.41 -25.45
CA LEU A 92 15.38 -34.00 -24.96
C LEU A 92 15.36 -32.61 -24.31
N SER A 93 16.46 -32.14 -23.73
CA SER A 93 16.47 -30.83 -23.03
C SER A 93 16.19 -29.68 -24.00
N PRO A 94 15.32 -28.70 -23.68
CA PRO A 94 14.67 -28.44 -22.39
C PRO A 94 13.25 -29.03 -22.25
N TRP A 95 12.87 -29.99 -23.09
CA TRP A 95 11.59 -30.69 -22.97
C TRP A 95 11.60 -31.65 -21.78
N SER A 96 10.49 -31.63 -21.03
CA SER A 96 10.20 -32.61 -20.00
C SER A 96 9.38 -33.74 -20.60
N CYS A 97 9.95 -34.93 -20.63
CA CYS A 97 9.35 -36.11 -21.24
C CYS A 97 9.15 -37.23 -20.22
N SER A 98 8.02 -37.92 -20.30
CA SER A 98 7.69 -39.07 -19.45
C SER A 98 7.87 -40.40 -20.18
N ALA A 99 7.67 -41.52 -19.47
CA ALA A 99 7.92 -42.89 -19.94
C ALA A 99 9.32 -43.10 -20.55
N ASP A 100 9.47 -44.13 -21.40
CA ASP A 100 10.72 -44.45 -22.10
C ASP A 100 10.90 -43.55 -23.34
N SER A 101 10.97 -42.24 -23.11
CA SER A 101 11.18 -41.23 -24.16
C SER A 101 12.67 -40.96 -24.40
N GLY A 102 13.03 -40.78 -25.66
CA GLY A 102 14.39 -40.46 -26.11
C GLY A 102 14.36 -39.79 -27.48
N THR A 103 15.52 -39.70 -28.13
CA THR A 103 15.61 -39.25 -29.53
C THR A 103 16.00 -40.41 -30.44
N THR A 104 15.64 -40.32 -31.72
CA THR A 104 16.06 -41.27 -32.77
C THR A 104 16.72 -40.54 -33.91
N GLY A 105 17.76 -41.11 -34.51
CA GLY A 105 18.44 -40.54 -35.69
C GLY A 105 17.79 -40.92 -37.03
N THR A 106 16.96 -41.97 -37.05
CA THR A 106 16.16 -42.36 -38.21
C THR A 106 14.86 -43.04 -37.77
N PRO A 107 13.70 -42.69 -38.35
CA PRO A 107 13.50 -41.55 -39.25
C PRO A 107 13.50 -40.22 -38.47
N ALA A 108 14.08 -39.18 -39.08
CA ALA A 108 13.88 -37.77 -38.71
C ALA A 108 13.15 -37.08 -39.88
N HIS A 109 12.28 -36.12 -39.60
CA HIS A 109 11.57 -35.39 -40.65
C HIS A 109 12.51 -34.37 -41.31
N SER A 110 13.24 -33.64 -40.47
CA SER A 110 14.35 -32.79 -40.89
C SER A 110 15.54 -32.99 -39.94
N GLY A 111 16.70 -32.42 -40.27
CA GLY A 111 17.87 -32.52 -39.40
C GLY A 111 18.39 -33.94 -39.18
N THR A 112 18.88 -34.23 -37.98
CA THR A 112 19.53 -35.50 -37.62
C THR A 112 18.87 -36.23 -36.45
N ALA A 113 17.83 -35.66 -35.83
CA ALA A 113 17.11 -36.29 -34.74
C ALA A 113 15.60 -35.99 -34.78
N ALA A 114 14.82 -36.87 -34.15
CA ALA A 114 13.42 -36.61 -33.81
C ALA A 114 13.11 -37.16 -32.42
N LEU A 115 12.06 -36.67 -31.77
CA LEU A 115 11.53 -37.28 -30.56
C LEU A 115 11.07 -38.71 -30.88
N LYS A 116 11.41 -39.66 -30.01
CA LYS A 116 10.82 -41.01 -29.97
C LYS A 116 10.31 -41.30 -28.57
N ALA A 117 8.99 -41.35 -28.42
CA ALA A 117 8.34 -41.46 -27.13
C ALA A 117 7.44 -42.70 -27.09
N ALA A 118 7.67 -43.57 -26.10
CA ALA A 118 7.02 -44.87 -25.97
C ALA A 118 6.04 -44.89 -24.77
N PRO A 119 4.72 -44.91 -25.01
CA PRO A 119 3.74 -45.07 -23.93
C PRO A 119 3.98 -46.35 -23.13
N SER A 120 3.83 -46.28 -21.81
CA SER A 120 4.07 -47.42 -20.90
C SER A 120 3.07 -47.42 -19.74
N GLY A 121 2.38 -48.54 -19.54
CA GLY A 121 1.32 -48.65 -18.52
C GLY A 121 0.23 -47.59 -18.68
N LEU A 122 0.10 -46.72 -17.68
CA LEU A 122 -0.83 -45.58 -17.65
C LEU A 122 -0.17 -44.24 -18.02
N ASP A 123 1.04 -44.27 -18.57
CA ASP A 123 1.76 -43.10 -19.06
C ASP A 123 1.67 -43.06 -20.60
N ASN A 124 1.20 -41.94 -21.16
CA ASN A 124 1.05 -41.73 -22.59
C ASN A 124 2.32 -41.18 -23.27
N ALA A 125 3.45 -41.18 -22.56
CA ALA A 125 4.74 -40.68 -22.99
C ALA A 125 4.66 -39.21 -23.45
N ARG A 126 4.16 -38.35 -22.56
CA ARG A 126 4.00 -36.93 -22.84
C ARG A 126 5.37 -36.23 -22.83
N CYS A 127 5.64 -35.44 -23.86
CA CYS A 127 6.74 -34.49 -23.90
C CYS A 127 6.20 -33.07 -23.92
N ALA A 128 6.73 -32.20 -23.06
CA ALA A 128 6.21 -30.84 -22.91
C ALA A 128 7.31 -29.79 -22.69
N GLN A 129 7.06 -28.57 -23.16
CA GLN A 129 7.88 -27.39 -22.91
C GLN A 129 6.98 -26.20 -22.54
N THR A 130 7.30 -25.52 -21.45
CA THR A 130 6.64 -24.26 -21.06
C THR A 130 7.41 -23.09 -21.63
N VAL A 131 6.72 -22.20 -22.33
CA VAL A 131 7.29 -21.01 -22.97
C VAL A 131 6.51 -19.77 -22.59
N ALA A 132 7.20 -18.63 -22.54
CA ALA A 132 6.58 -17.35 -22.33
C ALA A 132 5.75 -16.93 -23.56
N VAL A 133 4.66 -16.22 -23.34
CA VAL A 133 3.74 -15.68 -24.36
C VAL A 133 3.19 -14.33 -23.92
N ARG A 134 2.59 -13.57 -24.84
CA ARG A 134 1.93 -12.30 -24.53
C ARG A 134 0.45 -12.53 -24.21
N PRO A 135 -0.14 -11.78 -23.26
CA PRO A 135 -1.58 -11.83 -23.03
C PRO A 135 -2.40 -11.37 -24.25
N GLY A 136 -3.61 -11.93 -24.41
CA GLY A 136 -4.56 -11.53 -25.46
C GLY A 136 -4.09 -11.72 -26.91
N SER A 137 -3.09 -12.58 -27.14
CA SER A 137 -2.38 -12.70 -28.42
C SER A 137 -2.60 -14.04 -29.10
N ALA A 138 -2.62 -14.06 -30.43
CA ALA A 138 -2.84 -15.25 -31.24
C ALA A 138 -1.54 -16.00 -31.55
N TYR A 139 -1.60 -17.33 -31.49
CA TYR A 139 -0.50 -18.24 -31.77
C TYR A 139 -0.95 -19.39 -32.67
N THR A 140 -0.04 -19.84 -33.53
CA THR A 140 -0.17 -21.06 -34.34
C THR A 140 0.84 -22.08 -33.87
N LEU A 141 0.38 -23.30 -33.61
CA LEU A 141 1.18 -24.43 -33.16
C LEU A 141 1.14 -25.53 -34.23
N SER A 142 2.30 -26.02 -34.65
CA SER A 142 2.41 -27.17 -35.55
C SER A 142 3.52 -28.15 -35.13
N ALA A 143 3.43 -29.38 -35.61
CA ALA A 143 4.48 -30.39 -35.50
C ALA A 143 4.35 -31.41 -36.62
N TRP A 144 5.46 -31.97 -37.06
CA TRP A 144 5.44 -33.18 -37.88
C TRP A 144 5.42 -34.39 -36.95
N VAL A 145 4.49 -35.31 -37.18
CA VAL A 145 4.31 -36.50 -36.34
C VAL A 145 4.29 -37.76 -37.17
N GLN A 146 4.72 -38.86 -36.55
CA GLN A 146 4.64 -40.19 -37.13
C GLN A 146 4.22 -41.21 -36.06
N GLY A 147 3.33 -42.14 -36.41
CA GLY A 147 2.84 -43.18 -35.51
C GLY A 147 1.32 -43.18 -35.34
N SER A 148 0.82 -43.96 -34.37
CA SER A 148 -0.60 -44.16 -34.11
C SER A 148 -1.08 -43.31 -32.94
N TYR A 149 -2.23 -42.66 -33.10
CA TYR A 149 -2.87 -41.81 -32.06
C TYR A 149 -1.93 -40.76 -31.46
N VAL A 150 -1.31 -39.95 -32.31
CA VAL A 150 -0.37 -38.89 -31.88
C VAL A 150 -1.10 -37.57 -31.72
N TYR A 151 -0.88 -36.91 -30.58
CA TYR A 151 -1.50 -35.64 -30.20
C TYR A 151 -0.47 -34.52 -30.14
N LEU A 152 -0.91 -33.31 -30.49
CA LEU A 152 -0.21 -32.04 -30.32
C LEU A 152 -1.16 -31.05 -29.65
N GLY A 153 -0.71 -30.32 -28.64
CA GLY A 153 -1.56 -29.34 -27.97
C GLY A 153 -0.83 -28.29 -27.15
N ALA A 154 -1.59 -27.32 -26.66
CA ALA A 154 -1.14 -26.29 -25.75
C ALA A 154 -2.11 -26.19 -24.57
N SER A 155 -1.56 -26.18 -23.35
CA SER A 155 -2.32 -26.04 -22.11
C SER A 155 -1.90 -24.82 -21.30
N GLY A 156 -2.80 -24.33 -20.44
CA GLY A 156 -2.58 -23.10 -19.67
C GLY A 156 -2.76 -21.83 -20.51
N THR A 157 -3.56 -21.90 -21.57
CA THR A 157 -3.80 -20.78 -22.49
C THR A 157 -4.54 -19.60 -21.85
N GLY A 158 -5.14 -19.79 -20.67
CA GLY A 158 -6.02 -18.82 -20.01
C GLY A 158 -7.35 -18.58 -20.73
N THR A 159 -7.61 -19.34 -21.79
CA THR A 159 -8.90 -19.47 -22.47
C THR A 159 -9.29 -20.95 -22.50
N THR A 160 -9.48 -21.52 -23.68
CA THR A 160 -9.73 -22.95 -23.87
C THR A 160 -8.45 -23.60 -24.38
N ASP A 161 -7.94 -24.56 -23.64
CA ASP A 161 -6.77 -25.35 -24.05
C ASP A 161 -7.08 -26.12 -25.35
N VAL A 162 -6.08 -26.18 -26.24
CA VAL A 162 -6.26 -26.71 -27.59
C VAL A 162 -5.46 -27.98 -27.79
N SER A 163 -6.01 -28.89 -28.61
CA SER A 163 -5.28 -30.06 -29.09
C SER A 163 -5.76 -30.46 -30.49
N THR A 164 -4.90 -31.13 -31.24
CA THR A 164 -5.18 -31.77 -32.52
C THR A 164 -4.45 -33.10 -32.56
N TRP A 165 -4.93 -34.07 -33.34
CA TRP A 165 -4.38 -35.42 -33.34
C TRP A 165 -4.61 -36.17 -34.66
N THR A 166 -3.90 -37.28 -34.83
CA THR A 166 -4.07 -38.20 -35.97
C THR A 166 -4.23 -39.65 -35.50
N PRO A 167 -5.15 -40.44 -36.07
CA PRO A 167 -5.33 -41.85 -35.71
C PRO A 167 -4.15 -42.74 -36.13
N GLY A 168 -3.42 -42.34 -37.16
CA GLY A 168 -2.24 -43.05 -37.65
C GLY A 168 -1.61 -42.34 -38.84
N THR A 169 -0.32 -42.55 -39.05
CA THR A 169 0.41 -42.07 -40.24
C THR A 169 1.17 -43.18 -40.97
N GLY A 170 1.17 -44.40 -40.44
CA GLY A 170 2.02 -45.47 -40.94
C GLY A 170 3.50 -45.13 -40.78
N THR A 171 4.25 -45.22 -41.87
CA THR A 171 5.68 -44.83 -41.92
C THR A 171 5.91 -43.40 -42.38
N ASP A 172 4.86 -42.68 -42.76
CA ASP A 172 4.98 -41.33 -43.31
C ASP A 172 4.86 -40.28 -42.20
N TRP A 173 5.47 -39.12 -42.44
CA TRP A 173 5.31 -37.93 -41.61
C TRP A 173 4.03 -37.18 -42.00
N LYS A 174 3.29 -36.72 -40.98
CA LYS A 174 2.09 -35.89 -41.16
C LYS A 174 2.19 -34.65 -40.30
N GLN A 175 1.93 -33.48 -40.87
CA GLN A 175 1.88 -32.25 -40.10
C GLN A 175 0.53 -32.13 -39.38
N LEU A 176 0.58 -31.86 -38.08
CA LEU A 176 -0.53 -31.41 -37.28
C LEU A 176 -0.41 -29.91 -37.06
N THR A 177 -1.54 -29.18 -37.12
CA THR A 177 -1.60 -27.74 -36.87
C THR A 177 -2.84 -27.39 -36.06
N THR A 178 -2.70 -26.48 -35.11
CA THR A 178 -3.80 -25.85 -34.35
C THR A 178 -3.44 -24.40 -34.02
N SER A 179 -4.39 -23.62 -33.51
CA SER A 179 -4.18 -22.22 -33.12
C SER A 179 -4.93 -21.89 -31.83
N PHE A 180 -4.42 -20.95 -31.05
CA PHE A 180 -5.08 -20.46 -29.84
C PHE A 180 -4.82 -18.97 -29.61
N THR A 181 -5.65 -18.34 -28.77
CA THR A 181 -5.46 -16.98 -28.27
C THR A 181 -5.30 -17.03 -26.76
N THR A 182 -4.26 -16.37 -26.24
CA THR A 182 -3.97 -16.32 -24.80
C THR A 182 -4.99 -15.46 -24.05
N GLY A 183 -5.26 -15.80 -22.79
CA GLY A 183 -6.10 -15.01 -21.90
C GLY A 183 -5.46 -13.64 -21.56
N PRO A 184 -6.25 -12.68 -21.02
CA PRO A 184 -5.79 -11.31 -20.76
C PRO A 184 -4.70 -11.18 -19.70
N ASN A 185 -4.45 -12.24 -18.91
CA ASN A 185 -3.39 -12.30 -17.90
C ASN A 185 -2.38 -13.44 -18.15
N THR A 186 -2.43 -14.09 -19.31
CA THR A 186 -1.61 -15.27 -19.59
C THR A 186 -0.26 -14.87 -20.16
N THR A 187 0.79 -15.16 -19.41
CA THR A 187 2.18 -14.85 -19.77
C THR A 187 3.01 -16.09 -20.09
N SER A 188 2.45 -17.30 -19.94
CA SER A 188 3.13 -18.56 -20.24
C SER A 188 2.14 -19.63 -20.70
N VAL A 189 2.54 -20.51 -21.61
CA VAL A 189 1.78 -21.70 -22.02
C VAL A 189 2.68 -22.93 -22.07
N THR A 190 2.09 -24.11 -21.90
CA THR A 190 2.80 -25.39 -22.03
C THR A 190 2.40 -26.08 -23.33
N VAL A 191 3.33 -26.17 -24.27
CA VAL A 191 3.17 -26.96 -25.50
C VAL A 191 3.53 -28.40 -25.20
N TYR A 192 2.78 -29.35 -25.78
CA TYR A 192 3.03 -30.77 -25.56
C TYR A 192 2.68 -31.65 -26.76
N THR A 193 3.33 -32.81 -26.80
CA THR A 193 2.97 -33.97 -27.62
C THR A 193 2.75 -35.18 -26.71
N HIS A 194 1.90 -36.12 -27.12
CA HIS A 194 1.77 -37.43 -26.46
C HIS A 194 1.19 -38.48 -27.41
N GLY A 195 1.40 -39.75 -27.07
CA GLY A 195 0.80 -40.89 -27.76
C GLY A 195 -0.49 -41.34 -27.08
N TRP A 196 -0.84 -42.62 -27.29
CA TRP A 196 -1.97 -43.27 -26.63
C TRP A 196 -1.53 -44.53 -25.91
N TYR A 197 -2.20 -44.85 -24.82
CA TYR A 197 -1.87 -46.01 -23.98
C TYR A 197 -1.88 -47.31 -24.78
N GLY A 198 -0.86 -48.14 -24.56
CA GLY A 198 -0.73 -49.45 -25.21
C GLY A 198 -0.40 -49.40 -26.71
N GLN A 199 -0.07 -48.23 -27.27
CA GLN A 199 0.39 -48.10 -28.65
C GLN A 199 1.92 -48.19 -28.76
N SER A 200 2.38 -48.52 -29.97
CA SER A 200 3.79 -48.41 -30.35
C SER A 200 4.31 -46.97 -30.16
N PRO A 201 5.65 -46.77 -30.06
CA PRO A 201 6.23 -45.44 -29.92
C PRO A 201 5.79 -44.49 -31.03
N TYR A 202 5.53 -43.24 -30.68
CA TYR A 202 5.30 -42.17 -31.64
C TYR A 202 6.57 -41.34 -31.84
N LEU A 203 6.63 -40.65 -32.97
CA LEU A 203 7.65 -39.67 -33.28
C LEU A 203 7.04 -38.29 -33.43
N ALA A 204 7.78 -37.27 -33.02
CA ALA A 204 7.47 -35.88 -33.29
C ALA A 204 8.75 -35.12 -33.64
N ASP A 205 8.63 -34.19 -34.57
CA ASP A 205 9.75 -33.41 -35.08
C ASP A 205 9.27 -32.03 -35.54
N ASP A 206 10.22 -31.10 -35.64
CA ASP A 206 10.00 -29.73 -36.15
C ASP A 206 8.79 -29.04 -35.50
N ILE A 207 8.69 -29.09 -34.17
CA ILE A 207 7.57 -28.51 -33.43
C ILE A 207 7.68 -26.98 -33.45
N SER A 208 6.71 -26.28 -34.04
CA SER A 208 6.74 -24.84 -34.17
C SER A 208 5.61 -24.18 -33.40
N LEU A 209 5.95 -23.24 -32.51
CA LEU A 209 4.99 -22.27 -31.97
C LEU A 209 5.36 -20.89 -32.53
N SER A 210 4.51 -20.36 -33.41
CA SER A 210 4.66 -19.04 -34.01
C SER A 210 3.60 -18.08 -33.52
N GLY A 211 4.01 -16.89 -33.11
CA GLY A 211 3.15 -15.80 -32.64
C GLY A 211 4.03 -14.70 -32.03
N PRO A 212 3.44 -13.63 -31.47
CA PRO A 212 4.25 -12.55 -30.92
C PRO A 212 5.10 -13.06 -29.75
N GLY A 213 6.43 -12.88 -29.86
CA GLY A 213 7.42 -13.40 -28.91
C GLY A 213 7.14 -13.04 -27.45
N GLY A 214 7.44 -13.96 -26.54
CA GLY A 214 6.95 -13.96 -25.17
C GLY A 214 7.90 -13.46 -24.09
N ASP A 215 9.14 -13.08 -24.40
CA ASP A 215 10.03 -12.47 -23.40
C ASP A 215 10.22 -10.99 -23.75
N PRO A 216 9.66 -10.05 -22.96
CA PRO A 216 10.05 -8.66 -23.06
C PRO A 216 11.53 -8.55 -22.63
N GLY A 217 12.45 -8.32 -23.58
CA GLY A 217 13.87 -8.10 -23.26
C GLY A 217 14.83 -9.25 -23.56
N ASP A 218 14.58 -10.06 -24.59
CA ASP A 218 15.67 -10.84 -25.21
C ASP A 218 16.60 -9.83 -25.94
N PRO A 219 17.95 -9.91 -25.85
CA PRO A 219 18.88 -9.08 -26.61
C PRO A 219 18.66 -9.05 -28.15
N GLY A 220 17.77 -9.89 -28.70
CA GLY A 220 17.30 -9.82 -30.09
C GLY A 220 16.09 -8.91 -30.35
N ASP A 221 15.43 -8.37 -29.33
CA ASP A 221 14.29 -7.46 -29.47
C ASP A 221 14.74 -6.09 -30.00
N PRO A 222 13.94 -5.40 -30.83
CA PRO A 222 14.23 -4.01 -31.18
C PRO A 222 14.13 -3.09 -29.95
N ILE A 223 14.91 -2.01 -29.93
CA ILE A 223 14.75 -0.93 -28.96
C ILE A 223 13.28 -0.43 -29.03
N PRO A 224 12.58 -0.22 -27.90
CA PRO A 224 11.19 0.21 -27.90
C PRO A 224 11.01 1.56 -28.60
N SER A 225 9.77 1.89 -28.98
CA SER A 225 9.45 3.23 -29.48
C SER A 225 9.40 4.26 -28.34
N ALA A 226 9.40 5.55 -28.69
CA ALA A 226 9.21 6.62 -27.71
C ALA A 226 7.79 6.53 -27.09
N PRO A 227 7.64 6.67 -25.76
CA PRO A 227 6.33 6.75 -25.13
C PRO A 227 5.50 7.92 -25.66
N GLY A 228 4.23 7.65 -25.98
CA GLY A 228 3.25 8.64 -26.40
C GLY A 228 2.28 9.01 -25.27
N GLY A 229 1.59 10.13 -25.42
CA GLY A 229 0.49 10.52 -24.51
C GLY A 229 0.93 10.85 -23.08
N LEU A 230 2.16 11.32 -22.89
CA LEU A 230 2.62 11.80 -21.57
C LEU A 230 1.73 12.96 -21.12
N THR A 231 1.09 12.79 -19.96
CA THR A 231 0.23 13.80 -19.34
C THR A 231 0.54 13.91 -17.85
N ALA A 232 0.31 15.10 -17.30
CA ALA A 232 0.34 15.33 -15.86
C ALA A 232 -1.07 15.19 -15.28
N GLY A 233 -1.16 14.45 -14.17
CA GLY A 233 -2.35 14.33 -13.35
C GLY A 233 -2.33 15.33 -12.20
N ARG A 234 -2.56 14.83 -10.99
CA ARG A 234 -2.55 15.67 -9.80
C ARG A 234 -1.18 16.32 -9.61
N THR A 235 -1.19 17.63 -9.46
CA THR A 235 -0.02 18.43 -9.15
C THR A 235 -0.20 19.06 -7.77
N THR A 236 0.75 18.81 -6.88
CA THR A 236 0.81 19.43 -5.55
C THR A 236 1.93 20.47 -5.52
N SER A 237 2.23 21.04 -4.35
CA SER A 237 3.36 21.93 -4.16
C SER A 237 4.71 21.19 -4.12
N SER A 238 4.69 19.86 -3.94
CA SER A 238 5.91 19.05 -3.81
C SER A 238 5.92 17.76 -4.64
N SER A 239 4.86 17.48 -5.39
CA SER A 239 4.78 16.29 -6.24
C SER A 239 3.92 16.49 -7.48
N VAL A 240 4.10 15.61 -8.46
CA VAL A 240 3.27 15.51 -9.66
C VAL A 240 3.05 14.05 -10.03
N ASP A 241 1.82 13.69 -10.34
CA ASP A 241 1.47 12.41 -10.95
C ASP A 241 1.63 12.52 -12.48
N LEU A 242 2.24 11.53 -13.11
CA LEU A 242 2.48 11.42 -14.54
C LEU A 242 1.89 10.11 -15.07
N SER A 243 1.34 10.12 -16.27
CA SER A 243 0.88 8.92 -16.98
C SER A 243 1.14 9.02 -18.48
N TRP A 244 1.34 7.87 -19.13
CA TRP A 244 1.58 7.78 -20.58
C TRP A 244 1.01 6.47 -21.14
N SER A 245 1.01 6.34 -22.47
CA SER A 245 0.58 5.10 -23.14
C SER A 245 1.66 4.01 -23.00
N PRO A 246 1.30 2.78 -22.61
CA PRO A 246 2.23 1.67 -22.59
C PRO A 246 2.87 1.44 -23.99
N VAL A 247 4.17 1.17 -24.00
CA VAL A 247 4.95 0.87 -25.20
C VAL A 247 5.16 -0.64 -25.31
N THR A 248 4.78 -1.21 -26.45
CA THR A 248 5.04 -2.63 -26.77
C THR A 248 6.53 -2.94 -26.73
N GLY A 249 6.92 -3.98 -26.00
CA GLY A 249 8.32 -4.42 -25.88
C GLY A 249 9.12 -3.69 -24.80
N ALA A 250 8.54 -2.75 -24.06
CA ALA A 250 9.16 -2.14 -22.89
C ALA A 250 9.04 -3.06 -21.66
N THR A 251 10.14 -3.24 -20.93
CA THR A 251 10.17 -3.88 -19.60
C THR A 251 10.10 -2.87 -18.46
N GLY A 252 10.30 -1.59 -18.77
CA GLY A 252 10.17 -0.48 -17.85
C GLY A 252 10.27 0.86 -18.57
N TYR A 253 10.32 1.94 -17.79
CA TYR A 253 10.40 3.31 -18.27
C TYR A 253 11.36 4.10 -17.39
N GLN A 254 11.94 5.15 -17.96
CA GLN A 254 12.75 6.11 -17.23
C GLN A 254 12.12 7.49 -17.34
N VAL A 255 11.77 8.07 -16.19
CA VAL A 255 11.28 9.44 -16.08
C VAL A 255 12.46 10.40 -16.02
N TYR A 256 12.37 11.48 -16.77
CA TYR A 256 13.32 12.57 -16.79
C TYR A 256 12.69 13.83 -16.20
N ARG A 257 13.47 14.55 -15.37
CA ARG A 257 13.14 15.87 -14.81
C ARG A 257 14.22 16.86 -15.24
N ASP A 258 13.81 17.92 -15.92
CA ASP A 258 14.69 18.98 -16.43
C ASP A 258 15.88 18.41 -17.23
N GLY A 259 15.61 17.38 -18.03
CA GLY A 259 16.59 16.70 -18.88
C GLY A 259 17.46 15.64 -18.19
N THR A 260 17.37 15.50 -16.86
CA THR A 260 18.13 14.52 -16.05
C THR A 260 17.30 13.30 -15.68
N LYS A 261 17.92 12.12 -15.56
CA LYS A 261 17.22 10.89 -15.11
C LYS A 261 16.76 11.08 -13.67
N ALA A 262 15.44 11.04 -13.44
CA ALA A 262 14.84 11.26 -12.13
C ALA A 262 14.47 9.94 -11.45
N GLN A 263 13.76 9.05 -12.15
CA GLN A 263 13.19 7.84 -11.54
C GLN A 263 12.90 6.74 -12.59
N PRO A 264 13.37 5.50 -12.38
CA PRO A 264 12.90 4.35 -13.15
C PRO A 264 11.57 3.82 -12.61
N VAL A 265 10.68 3.36 -13.49
CA VAL A 265 9.39 2.74 -13.13
C VAL A 265 9.08 1.56 -14.04
N THR A 266 8.29 0.60 -13.56
CA THR A 266 7.89 -0.59 -14.34
C THR A 266 6.52 -0.45 -15.02
N GLY A 267 5.68 0.47 -14.53
CA GLY A 267 4.37 0.77 -15.10
C GLY A 267 4.36 2.02 -15.98
N ALA A 268 3.25 2.26 -16.68
CA ALA A 268 3.06 3.43 -17.55
C ALA A 268 2.60 4.70 -16.79
N SER A 269 3.03 4.85 -15.54
CA SER A 269 2.75 6.00 -14.68
C SER A 269 3.83 6.17 -13.61
N ALA A 270 3.95 7.37 -13.07
CA ALA A 270 4.87 7.69 -11.98
C ALA A 270 4.34 8.85 -11.12
N THR A 271 4.64 8.85 -9.82
CA THR A 271 4.49 10.04 -8.97
C THR A 271 5.89 10.57 -8.64
N VAL A 272 6.22 11.75 -9.17
CA VAL A 272 7.51 12.41 -8.90
C VAL A 272 7.34 13.33 -7.69
N THR A 273 8.09 13.08 -6.62
CA THR A 273 8.04 13.83 -5.35
C THR A 273 9.30 14.68 -5.13
N GLY A 274 9.35 15.43 -4.03
CA GLY A 274 10.50 16.27 -3.65
C GLY A 274 10.68 17.49 -4.56
N LEU A 275 9.59 17.97 -5.13
CA LEU A 275 9.56 19.19 -5.95
C LEU A 275 9.44 20.43 -5.05
N ALA A 276 9.94 21.55 -5.53
CA ALA A 276 9.77 22.84 -4.87
C ALA A 276 8.40 23.44 -5.25
N PRO A 277 7.74 24.18 -4.34
CA PRO A 277 6.49 24.88 -4.61
C PRO A 277 6.66 25.97 -5.67
N SER A 278 5.56 26.33 -6.36
CA SER A 278 5.54 27.38 -7.39
C SER A 278 6.64 27.27 -8.45
N THR A 279 7.11 26.06 -8.73
CA THR A 279 8.29 25.81 -9.58
C THR A 279 7.85 25.02 -10.81
N THR A 280 8.23 25.51 -11.99
CA THR A 280 7.99 24.80 -13.25
C THR A 280 9.07 23.76 -13.48
N TYR A 281 8.64 22.51 -13.66
CA TYR A 281 9.48 21.37 -14.02
C TYR A 281 9.12 20.87 -15.42
N ARG A 282 10.12 20.33 -16.12
CA ARG A 282 9.96 19.71 -17.44
C ARG A 282 10.08 18.20 -17.32
N PHE A 283 9.08 17.47 -17.82
CA PHE A 283 9.04 16.02 -17.76
C PHE A 283 9.03 15.38 -19.16
N GLN A 284 9.80 14.31 -19.28
CA GLN A 284 9.88 13.43 -20.45
C GLN A 284 10.00 11.99 -19.95
N VAL A 285 9.61 11.01 -20.77
CA VAL A 285 9.72 9.58 -20.43
C VAL A 285 10.31 8.81 -21.61
N THR A 286 11.14 7.81 -21.32
CA THR A 286 11.60 6.80 -22.29
C THR A 286 11.07 5.43 -21.91
N ALA A 287 10.95 4.54 -22.89
CA ALA A 287 10.73 3.13 -22.67
C ALA A 287 12.08 2.39 -22.65
N VAL A 288 12.21 1.38 -21.81
CA VAL A 288 13.45 0.63 -21.59
C VAL A 288 13.17 -0.85 -21.78
N ASN A 289 14.07 -1.55 -22.44
CA ASN A 289 14.18 -3.00 -22.41
C ASN A 289 15.66 -3.44 -22.42
N ALA A 290 15.93 -4.74 -22.56
CA ALA A 290 17.30 -5.25 -22.60
C ALA A 290 18.10 -4.79 -23.84
N ALA A 291 17.42 -4.45 -24.94
CA ALA A 291 18.07 -3.93 -26.14
C ALA A 291 18.47 -2.45 -26.01
N GLY A 292 17.82 -1.70 -25.10
CA GLY A 292 18.22 -0.35 -24.75
C GLY A 292 17.08 0.57 -24.36
N GLU A 293 17.39 1.87 -24.32
CA GLU A 293 16.47 2.94 -23.99
C GLU A 293 16.00 3.65 -25.26
N SER A 294 14.69 3.86 -25.38
CA SER A 294 14.07 4.51 -26.54
C SER A 294 14.32 6.02 -26.59
N PRO A 295 14.01 6.70 -27.71
CA PRO A 295 13.95 8.16 -27.72
C PRO A 295 12.95 8.70 -26.70
N ARG A 296 13.21 9.92 -26.20
CA ARG A 296 12.33 10.57 -25.21
C ARG A 296 10.98 10.95 -25.82
N SER A 297 9.93 10.87 -25.01
CA SER A 297 8.61 11.39 -25.34
C SER A 297 8.63 12.90 -25.62
N THR A 298 7.52 13.43 -26.15
CA THR A 298 7.26 14.87 -26.11
C THR A 298 7.36 15.39 -24.68
N GLU A 299 8.04 16.52 -24.50
CA GLU A 299 8.18 17.18 -23.20
C GLU A 299 6.86 17.82 -22.78
N ILE A 300 6.53 17.70 -21.49
CA ILE A 300 5.50 18.52 -20.85
C ILE A 300 6.12 19.42 -19.80
N SER A 301 5.54 20.60 -19.61
CA SER A 301 5.90 21.51 -18.51
C SER A 301 4.78 21.51 -17.48
N VAL A 302 5.14 21.31 -16.21
CA VAL A 302 4.20 21.31 -15.08
C VAL A 302 4.70 22.27 -14.02
N THR A 303 3.86 23.20 -13.61
CA THR A 303 4.16 24.10 -12.48
C THR A 303 3.53 23.53 -11.23
N THR A 304 4.34 23.24 -10.21
CA THR A 304 3.84 22.83 -8.91
C THR A 304 2.94 23.90 -8.32
N ALA A 305 1.95 23.47 -7.54
CA ALA A 305 1.07 24.39 -6.86
C ALA A 305 1.88 25.33 -5.95
N ALA A 306 1.35 26.52 -5.70
CA ALA A 306 1.93 27.38 -4.69
C ALA A 306 1.94 26.65 -3.34
N GLY A 307 3.05 26.74 -2.62
CA GLY A 307 3.13 26.32 -1.21
C GLY A 307 2.16 27.20 -0.44
N GLY A 308 0.96 26.67 -0.17
CA GLY A 308 -0.12 27.48 0.35
C GLY A 308 0.18 27.94 1.78
N GLY A 309 0.10 29.25 2.01
CA GLY A 309 0.16 29.86 3.35
C GLY A 309 -0.80 29.16 4.32
N GLN A 310 -0.18 28.59 5.35
CA GLN A 310 -0.59 28.17 6.69
C GLN A 310 -1.81 27.22 6.86
N PRO A 311 -1.74 26.32 7.87
CA PRO A 311 -0.79 26.35 8.99
C PRO A 311 0.46 25.49 8.73
N SER A 312 1.59 26.16 8.50
CA SER A 312 2.90 25.66 8.92
C SER A 312 2.89 25.70 10.42
N THR A 313 2.94 24.52 10.99
CA THR A 313 3.47 24.39 12.33
C THR A 313 4.80 25.17 12.44
N PRO A 314 4.95 26.01 13.48
CA PRO A 314 6.17 26.58 14.00
C PRO A 314 7.44 25.91 13.54
N LYS A 315 8.49 26.56 13.00
CA LYS A 315 9.81 25.89 12.95
C LYS A 315 10.11 25.23 14.30
N HIS A 316 9.85 25.98 15.37
CA HIS A 316 9.72 25.47 16.72
C HIS A 316 8.27 25.63 17.19
N ALA A 317 7.68 24.55 17.70
CA ALA A 317 6.27 24.47 18.02
C ALA A 317 6.03 23.84 19.39
N VAL A 318 5.00 24.34 20.07
CA VAL A 318 4.41 23.69 21.25
C VAL A 318 3.09 23.04 20.89
N THR A 319 2.98 21.72 21.10
CA THR A 319 1.73 20.98 20.96
C THR A 319 1.03 20.85 22.32
N GLY A 320 -0.27 21.10 22.38
CA GLY A 320 -1.06 20.89 23.60
C GLY A 320 -2.32 20.08 23.31
N TYR A 321 -2.58 19.05 24.12
CA TYR A 321 -3.84 18.32 24.06
C TYR A 321 -4.95 19.12 24.73
N TRP A 322 -6.03 19.41 24.01
CA TRP A 322 -7.25 20.01 24.55
C TRP A 322 -8.28 18.90 24.79
N GLN A 323 -8.84 18.84 25.99
CA GLN A 323 -9.74 17.76 26.40
C GLN A 323 -11.18 18.05 26.00
N ASN A 324 -11.75 17.19 25.14
CA ASN A 324 -13.17 17.12 24.83
C ASN A 324 -13.96 16.37 25.92
N PHE A 325 -13.56 16.51 27.18
CA PHE A 325 -14.17 15.85 28.33
C PHE A 325 -13.71 16.51 29.63
N ASP A 326 -14.49 16.30 30.70
CA ASP A 326 -14.12 16.73 32.05
C ASP A 326 -13.55 15.55 32.86
N ASN A 327 -12.29 15.67 33.28
CA ASN A 327 -11.58 14.74 34.15
C ASN A 327 -11.15 15.38 35.48
N GLY A 328 -11.72 16.54 35.84
CA GLY A 328 -11.36 17.34 37.01
C GLY A 328 -10.26 18.37 36.77
N ALA A 329 -9.65 18.40 35.58
CA ALA A 329 -8.85 19.53 35.13
C ALA A 329 -9.75 20.73 34.80
N LYS A 330 -9.15 21.91 34.62
CA LYS A 330 -9.89 23.12 34.25
C LYS A 330 -10.48 22.92 32.86
N VAL A 331 -11.81 22.89 32.77
CA VAL A 331 -12.54 22.92 31.50
C VAL A 331 -12.19 24.20 30.74
N GLN A 332 -11.93 24.07 29.43
CA GLN A 332 -11.55 25.16 28.53
C GLN A 332 -12.40 25.11 27.27
N ARG A 333 -12.75 26.25 26.70
CA ARG A 333 -13.09 26.37 25.27
C ARG A 333 -11.82 26.37 24.43
N ILE A 334 -11.92 26.18 23.12
CA ILE A 334 -10.76 26.31 22.22
C ILE A 334 -10.21 27.74 22.28
N SER A 335 -11.07 28.76 22.41
CA SER A 335 -10.66 30.16 22.57
C SER A 335 -9.76 30.38 23.80
N ASP A 336 -10.01 29.66 24.91
CA ASP A 336 -9.26 29.77 26.17
C ASP A 336 -7.85 29.15 26.13
N VAL A 337 -7.53 28.38 25.09
CA VAL A 337 -6.21 27.75 24.97
C VAL A 337 -5.12 28.83 24.84
N GLN A 338 -4.07 28.67 25.61
CA GLN A 338 -2.99 29.62 25.82
C GLN A 338 -2.27 29.93 24.50
N ALA A 339 -1.83 31.17 24.30
CA ALA A 339 -1.25 31.64 23.04
C ALA A 339 0.08 30.96 22.67
N GLN A 340 0.74 30.35 23.66
CA GLN A 340 1.99 29.62 23.50
C GLN A 340 1.82 28.31 22.73
N TYR A 341 0.61 27.73 22.71
CA TYR A 341 0.34 26.52 21.95
C TYR A 341 0.21 26.85 20.46
N ASP A 342 0.97 26.13 19.64
CA ASP A 342 1.01 26.29 18.18
C ASP A 342 0.20 25.22 17.47
N ILE A 343 0.13 24.04 18.07
CA ILE A 343 -0.69 22.91 17.62
C ILE A 343 -1.61 22.52 18.78
N ILE A 344 -2.92 22.57 18.54
CA ILE A 344 -3.94 22.16 19.50
C ILE A 344 -4.49 20.81 19.05
N ALA A 345 -4.21 19.74 19.80
CA ALA A 345 -4.71 18.40 19.52
C ALA A 345 -6.01 18.16 20.30
N VAL A 346 -7.14 18.06 19.60
CA VAL A 346 -8.45 17.82 20.22
C VAL A 346 -8.57 16.34 20.59
N ALA A 347 -8.57 16.05 21.89
CA ALA A 347 -8.65 14.72 22.47
C ALA A 347 -10.08 14.36 22.89
N PHE A 348 -10.75 13.38 22.30
CA PHE A 348 -10.35 12.53 21.17
C PHE A 348 -11.54 12.34 20.22
N ALA A 349 -11.27 11.87 19.02
CA ALA A 349 -12.27 11.21 18.19
C ALA A 349 -12.60 9.81 18.72
N ASP A 350 -13.85 9.40 18.56
CA ASP A 350 -14.37 8.12 19.00
C ASP A 350 -14.33 7.08 17.89
N ALA A 351 -14.13 5.81 18.26
CA ALA A 351 -14.32 4.69 17.35
C ALA A 351 -15.82 4.52 17.02
N THR A 352 -16.11 4.13 15.79
CA THR A 352 -17.48 3.77 15.38
C THR A 352 -17.67 2.26 15.29
N ALA A 353 -18.91 1.81 15.04
CA ALA A 353 -19.19 0.40 14.75
C ALA A 353 -18.53 -0.08 13.44
N THR A 354 -18.13 0.83 12.55
CA THR A 354 -17.44 0.52 11.30
C THR A 354 -15.93 0.46 11.54
N PRO A 355 -15.26 -0.67 11.28
CA PRO A 355 -13.81 -0.80 11.51
C PRO A 355 -13.00 0.29 10.83
N GLY A 356 -12.06 0.88 11.58
CA GLY A 356 -11.21 1.99 11.15
C GLY A 356 -11.88 3.37 11.11
N ALA A 357 -13.22 3.46 11.02
CA ALA A 357 -13.90 4.75 10.98
C ALA A 357 -13.98 5.40 12.37
N VAL A 358 -13.78 6.72 12.37
CA VAL A 358 -13.91 7.58 13.55
C VAL A 358 -15.06 8.56 13.40
N ASP A 359 -15.57 9.05 14.53
CA ASP A 359 -16.47 10.20 14.59
C ASP A 359 -16.06 11.12 15.75
N PHE A 360 -16.64 12.31 15.82
CA PHE A 360 -16.37 13.25 16.91
C PHE A 360 -17.67 13.91 17.36
N THR A 361 -17.95 13.78 18.65
CA THR A 361 -19.03 14.50 19.32
C THR A 361 -18.44 15.43 20.36
N LEU A 362 -18.65 16.75 20.19
CA LEU A 362 -18.29 17.73 21.21
C LEU A 362 -19.04 17.39 22.51
N ASP A 363 -18.33 17.20 23.61
CA ASP A 363 -18.93 16.73 24.86
C ASP A 363 -19.98 17.74 25.37
N PRO A 364 -21.26 17.36 25.46
CA PRO A 364 -22.32 18.24 25.94
C PRO A 364 -22.10 18.70 27.40
N GLY A 365 -21.35 17.93 28.19
CA GLY A 365 -20.95 18.28 29.55
C GLY A 365 -20.12 19.56 29.64
N LEU A 366 -19.39 19.91 28.57
CA LEU A 366 -18.56 21.13 28.51
C LEU A 366 -19.40 22.41 28.36
N ARG A 367 -20.71 22.30 28.12
CA ARG A 367 -21.63 23.44 27.87
C ARG A 367 -21.10 24.36 26.76
N TYR A 368 -20.57 23.75 25.72
CA TYR A 368 -19.92 24.38 24.59
C TYR A 368 -20.70 24.01 23.32
N SER A 369 -21.16 25.01 22.57
CA SER A 369 -21.95 24.74 21.35
C SER A 369 -21.04 24.33 20.19
N GLU A 370 -21.54 23.49 19.29
CA GLU A 370 -20.78 23.08 18.08
C GLU A 370 -20.43 24.31 17.20
N ALA A 371 -21.31 25.31 17.17
CA ALA A 371 -21.09 26.55 16.42
C ALA A 371 -19.93 27.37 16.99
N ASP A 372 -19.91 27.58 18.31
CA ASP A 372 -18.82 28.30 18.97
C ASP A 372 -17.49 27.53 18.87
N PHE A 373 -17.54 26.19 18.97
CA PHE A 373 -16.35 25.36 18.80
C PHE A 373 -15.72 25.53 17.42
N LYS A 374 -16.54 25.50 16.35
CA LYS A 374 -16.05 25.76 14.99
C LYS A 374 -15.52 27.19 14.81
N ALA A 375 -16.21 28.18 15.40
CA ALA A 375 -15.78 29.58 15.35
C ALA A 375 -14.43 29.77 16.05
N ASP A 376 -14.24 29.14 17.22
CA ASP A 376 -13.00 29.22 17.97
C ASP A 376 -11.84 28.50 17.26
N ILE A 377 -12.09 27.35 16.60
CA ILE A 377 -11.11 26.70 15.71
C ILE A 377 -10.71 27.66 14.59
N ALA A 378 -11.68 28.25 13.90
CA ALA A 378 -11.40 29.20 12.83
C ALA A 378 -10.59 30.41 13.33
N ALA A 379 -10.87 30.91 14.53
CA ALA A 379 -10.12 32.01 15.14
C ALA A 379 -8.67 31.61 15.49
N LYS A 380 -8.43 30.41 16.05
CA LYS A 380 -7.08 29.90 16.30
C LYS A 380 -6.30 29.73 15.00
N ARG A 381 -6.94 29.22 13.96
CA ARG A 381 -6.35 29.09 12.61
C ARG A 381 -6.00 30.44 12.00
N ALA A 382 -6.89 31.43 12.12
CA ALA A 382 -6.61 32.80 11.70
C ALA A 382 -5.44 33.44 12.47
N ALA A 383 -5.21 33.01 13.72
CA ALA A 383 -4.06 33.40 14.53
C ALA A 383 -2.79 32.56 14.26
N GLY A 384 -2.77 31.78 13.17
CA GLY A 384 -1.60 30.99 12.74
C GLY A 384 -1.40 29.68 13.51
N LYS A 385 -2.41 29.20 14.24
CA LYS A 385 -2.35 27.95 15.01
C LYS A 385 -2.90 26.79 14.18
N SER A 386 -2.36 25.60 14.36
CA SER A 386 -2.96 24.37 13.83
C SER A 386 -3.93 23.79 14.86
N VAL A 387 -5.10 23.32 14.42
CA VAL A 387 -5.97 22.49 15.25
C VAL A 387 -6.16 21.14 14.58
N VAL A 388 -5.74 20.07 15.24
CA VAL A 388 -5.82 18.70 14.73
C VAL A 388 -6.79 17.87 15.57
N ILE A 389 -7.43 16.87 14.97
CA ILE A 389 -8.22 15.88 15.71
C ILE A 389 -7.31 14.73 16.14
N SER A 390 -7.26 14.41 17.42
CA SER A 390 -6.49 13.26 17.91
C SER A 390 -7.35 12.00 17.93
N VAL A 391 -6.78 10.89 17.46
CA VAL A 391 -7.42 9.58 17.44
C VAL A 391 -6.66 8.64 18.36
N GLY A 392 -7.35 8.13 19.39
CA GLY A 392 -6.81 7.15 20.31
C GLY A 392 -7.11 7.50 21.76
N GLY A 393 -6.05 7.74 22.54
CA GLY A 393 -6.09 7.89 23.99
C GLY A 393 -6.21 6.55 24.72
N GLU A 394 -6.03 6.57 26.04
CA GLU A 394 -6.03 5.39 26.93
C GLU A 394 -7.25 4.47 26.73
N ARG A 395 -8.42 5.04 26.40
CA ARG A 395 -9.68 4.31 26.19
C ARG A 395 -10.06 4.12 24.72
N GLY A 396 -9.21 4.57 23.79
CA GLY A 396 -9.42 4.46 22.36
C GLY A 396 -9.51 3.00 21.90
N SER A 397 -10.47 2.70 21.03
CA SER A 397 -10.69 1.35 20.47
C SER A 397 -10.58 1.29 18.96
N VAL A 398 -10.12 2.38 18.32
CA VAL A 398 -9.89 2.43 16.87
C VAL A 398 -8.83 1.40 16.48
N ARG A 399 -9.12 0.63 15.44
CA ARG A 399 -8.20 -0.35 14.85
C ARG A 399 -8.16 -0.16 13.35
N VAL A 400 -6.95 -0.02 12.81
CA VAL A 400 -6.67 0.10 11.38
C VAL A 400 -5.71 -1.03 11.02
N ASN A 401 -6.24 -2.14 10.54
CA ASN A 401 -5.51 -3.41 10.40
C ASN A 401 -5.89 -4.20 9.13
N ASP A 402 -6.60 -3.58 8.21
CA ASP A 402 -6.82 -4.06 6.84
C ASP A 402 -7.03 -2.87 5.88
N ALA A 403 -7.11 -3.15 4.58
CA ALA A 403 -7.26 -2.10 3.57
C ALA A 403 -8.59 -1.34 3.69
N ALA A 404 -9.66 -1.99 4.16
CA ALA A 404 -10.98 -1.37 4.29
C ALA A 404 -11.03 -0.41 5.48
N SER A 405 -10.52 -0.83 6.64
CA SER A 405 -10.36 0.01 7.82
C SER A 405 -9.41 1.18 7.57
N ALA A 406 -8.35 1.01 6.77
CA ALA A 406 -7.48 2.11 6.35
C ALA A 406 -8.22 3.16 5.50
N ALA A 407 -9.06 2.73 4.55
CA ALA A 407 -9.88 3.63 3.76
C ALA A 407 -10.93 4.35 4.62
N ASN A 408 -11.63 3.60 5.49
CA ASN A 408 -12.62 4.13 6.41
C ASN A 408 -12.03 5.18 7.36
N PHE A 409 -10.81 4.95 7.86
CA PHE A 409 -10.08 5.91 8.68
C PHE A 409 -9.84 7.21 7.90
N ALA A 410 -9.24 7.11 6.71
CA ALA A 410 -8.94 8.28 5.89
C ALA A 410 -10.20 9.08 5.52
N ASP A 411 -11.28 8.40 5.14
CA ASP A 411 -12.55 9.04 4.76
C ASP A 411 -13.23 9.74 5.94
N SER A 412 -13.26 9.07 7.10
CA SER A 412 -13.94 9.60 8.28
C SER A 412 -13.16 10.75 8.93
N VAL A 413 -11.84 10.64 9.05
CA VAL A 413 -11.00 11.75 9.52
C VAL A 413 -11.12 12.96 8.58
N TYR A 414 -11.06 12.73 7.26
CA TYR A 414 -11.23 13.83 6.29
C TYR A 414 -12.60 14.50 6.42
N ARG A 415 -13.67 13.73 6.65
CA ARG A 415 -15.00 14.29 6.92
C ARG A 415 -15.03 15.17 8.18
N LEU A 416 -14.35 14.77 9.25
CA LEU A 416 -14.23 15.59 10.46
C LEU A 416 -13.45 16.87 10.19
N MET A 417 -12.36 16.80 9.43
CA MET A 417 -11.61 17.98 9.00
C MET A 417 -12.49 18.97 8.24
N GLN A 418 -13.32 18.49 7.30
CA GLN A 418 -14.25 19.34 6.56
C GLN A 418 -15.35 19.92 7.47
N LYS A 419 -15.89 19.12 8.41
CA LYS A 419 -16.99 19.54 9.29
C LYS A 419 -16.56 20.61 10.29
N TYR A 420 -15.38 20.47 10.89
CA TYR A 420 -14.91 21.29 12.00
C TYR A 420 -13.81 22.29 11.62
N GLY A 421 -13.21 22.14 10.45
CA GLY A 421 -12.10 22.96 10.00
C GLY A 421 -10.75 22.55 10.60
N PHE A 422 -10.58 21.28 11.00
CA PHE A 422 -9.28 20.78 11.47
C PHE A 422 -8.23 20.79 10.35
N ASP A 423 -6.99 21.10 10.72
CA ASP A 423 -5.83 21.14 9.84
C ASP A 423 -5.19 19.77 9.63
N GLY A 424 -5.59 18.76 10.41
CA GLY A 424 -5.16 17.39 10.21
C GLY A 424 -5.45 16.49 11.39
N VAL A 425 -4.58 15.53 11.63
CA VAL A 425 -4.80 14.41 12.54
C VAL A 425 -3.59 14.16 13.44
N ASP A 426 -3.86 13.78 14.68
CA ASP A 426 -2.88 13.24 15.62
C ASP A 426 -3.15 11.75 15.87
N ILE A 427 -2.10 10.93 15.86
CA ILE A 427 -2.19 9.47 16.05
C ILE A 427 -1.68 9.09 17.44
N ASP A 428 -2.62 8.71 18.32
CA ASP A 428 -2.40 8.40 19.73
C ASP A 428 -3.04 7.04 20.12
N LEU A 429 -2.92 6.04 19.23
CA LEU A 429 -3.45 4.69 19.43
C LEU A 429 -2.56 3.87 20.38
N GLU A 430 -2.99 3.71 21.63
CA GLU A 430 -2.24 2.97 22.65
C GLU A 430 -2.55 1.46 22.69
N ASN A 431 -3.52 0.99 21.89
CA ASN A 431 -4.00 -0.40 21.83
C ASN A 431 -3.39 -1.23 20.67
N GLY A 432 -2.30 -0.73 20.09
CA GLY A 432 -1.55 -1.34 19.00
C GLY A 432 -1.79 -0.67 17.64
N LEU A 433 -0.71 -0.52 16.87
CA LEU A 433 -0.70 0.08 15.54
C LEU A 433 -0.17 -0.93 14.52
N ASP A 434 -0.91 -1.13 13.43
CA ASP A 434 -0.40 -1.86 12.25
C ASP A 434 0.29 -0.88 11.28
N PRO A 435 1.61 -0.99 11.09
CA PRO A 435 2.34 -0.02 10.29
C PRO A 435 2.00 -0.07 8.81
N THR A 436 1.52 -1.20 8.30
CA THR A 436 1.15 -1.34 6.88
C THR A 436 -0.11 -0.54 6.61
N TYR A 437 -1.16 -0.79 7.38
CA TYR A 437 -2.47 -0.21 7.13
C TYR A 437 -2.59 1.21 7.66
N MET A 438 -1.90 1.57 8.75
CA MET A 438 -1.83 2.97 9.17
C MET A 438 -1.07 3.84 8.16
N THR A 439 0.03 3.32 7.56
CA THR A 439 0.71 4.03 6.45
C THR A 439 -0.27 4.24 5.29
N GLN A 440 -0.99 3.21 4.88
CA GLN A 440 -1.99 3.32 3.81
C GLN A 440 -3.07 4.36 4.13
N ALA A 441 -3.58 4.38 5.37
CA ALA A 441 -4.61 5.32 5.81
C ALA A 441 -4.12 6.77 5.78
N LEU A 442 -2.93 7.05 6.33
CA LEU A 442 -2.37 8.40 6.39
C LEU A 442 -1.99 8.92 4.99
N ARG A 443 -1.54 8.04 4.09
CA ARG A 443 -1.32 8.39 2.68
C ARG A 443 -2.63 8.71 1.96
N ALA A 444 -3.67 7.92 2.18
CA ALA A 444 -5.00 8.20 1.62
C ALA A 444 -5.59 9.51 2.16
N LEU A 445 -5.38 9.82 3.44
CA LEU A 445 -5.79 11.09 4.04
C LEU A 445 -5.01 12.28 3.45
N SER A 446 -3.68 12.16 3.34
CA SER A 446 -2.84 13.17 2.67
C SER A 446 -3.27 13.40 1.22
N ALA A 447 -3.64 12.34 0.50
CA ALA A 447 -4.21 12.48 -0.83
C ALA A 447 -5.56 13.22 -0.82
N LYS A 448 -6.36 13.20 0.25
CA LYS A 448 -7.61 13.98 0.30
C LYS A 448 -7.37 15.44 0.71
N ALA A 449 -6.55 15.64 1.74
CA ALA A 449 -6.33 16.94 2.38
C ALA A 449 -5.29 17.82 1.65
N GLY A 450 -4.37 17.21 0.90
CA GLY A 450 -3.27 17.90 0.24
C GLY A 450 -2.15 18.33 1.20
N ASP A 451 -1.26 19.17 0.72
CA ASP A 451 0.05 19.45 1.35
C ASP A 451 -0.02 20.30 2.63
N LYS A 452 -1.22 20.78 3.00
CA LYS A 452 -1.44 21.54 4.24
C LYS A 452 -1.80 20.63 5.42
N LEU A 453 -1.86 19.32 5.21
CA LEU A 453 -2.21 18.36 6.24
C LEU A 453 -1.16 18.34 7.34
N VAL A 454 -1.58 18.62 8.58
CA VAL A 454 -0.76 18.45 9.77
C VAL A 454 -0.93 17.02 10.30
N ILE A 455 0.14 16.23 10.31
CA ILE A 455 0.16 14.88 10.86
C ILE A 455 1.08 14.86 12.06
N THR A 456 0.53 14.66 13.26
CA THR A 456 1.31 14.39 14.47
C THR A 456 1.09 12.97 14.96
N MET A 457 2.03 12.47 15.75
CA MET A 457 1.91 11.17 16.40
C MET A 457 2.38 11.30 17.85
N ALA A 458 1.73 10.62 18.78
CA ALA A 458 2.11 10.59 20.19
C ALA A 458 2.34 9.16 20.69
N PRO A 459 3.34 8.44 20.14
CA PRO A 459 3.67 7.10 20.62
C PRO A 459 4.10 7.09 22.07
N GLN A 460 3.89 5.96 22.75
CA GLN A 460 4.56 5.69 24.02
C GLN A 460 6.05 5.42 23.77
N THR A 461 6.88 5.55 24.81
CA THR A 461 8.33 5.29 24.69
C THR A 461 8.67 3.91 24.10
N LEU A 462 7.91 2.86 24.43
CA LEU A 462 8.12 1.50 23.89
C LEU A 462 8.00 1.45 22.36
N ASP A 463 7.11 2.24 21.78
CA ASP A 463 6.82 2.21 20.35
C ASP A 463 7.89 2.92 19.50
N MET A 464 8.89 3.53 20.14
CA MET A 464 9.98 4.28 19.51
C MET A 464 11.38 3.77 19.87
N GLN A 465 11.51 2.66 20.61
CA GLN A 465 12.82 2.09 21.00
C GLN A 465 13.67 1.57 19.84
N SER A 466 13.06 1.31 18.67
CA SER A 466 13.77 0.88 17.47
C SER A 466 12.98 1.20 16.20
N THR A 467 13.66 1.32 15.06
CA THR A 467 13.02 1.56 13.76
C THR A 467 12.11 0.41 13.29
N SER A 468 12.21 -0.77 13.92
CA SER A 468 11.30 -1.89 13.70
C SER A 468 9.99 -1.82 14.48
N ALA A 469 9.89 -0.96 15.51
CA ALA A 469 8.67 -0.77 16.27
C ALA A 469 7.57 -0.13 15.39
N SER A 470 6.30 -0.49 15.61
CA SER A 470 5.20 -0.15 14.69
C SER A 470 5.04 1.35 14.45
N TYR A 471 5.09 2.18 15.49
CA TYR A 471 5.00 3.63 15.34
C TYR A 471 6.20 4.20 14.60
N PHE A 472 7.41 3.82 14.99
CA PHE A 472 8.61 4.30 14.32
C PHE A 472 8.62 3.92 12.83
N LYS A 473 8.31 2.66 12.52
CA LYS A 473 8.18 2.20 11.13
C LYS A 473 7.15 3.01 10.35
N THR A 474 6.01 3.34 10.95
CA THR A 474 4.99 4.20 10.33
C THR A 474 5.51 5.62 10.11
N ALA A 475 6.13 6.23 11.11
CA ALA A 475 6.70 7.56 11.02
C ALA A 475 7.74 7.67 9.89
N LEU A 476 8.59 6.64 9.73
CA LEU A 476 9.55 6.56 8.61
C LEU A 476 8.83 6.37 7.26
N ASN A 477 7.82 5.50 7.20
CA ASN A 477 7.05 5.26 5.98
C ASN A 477 6.28 6.49 5.48
N ILE A 478 5.93 7.44 6.37
CA ILE A 478 5.23 8.68 6.04
C ILE A 478 6.10 9.93 6.24
N LYS A 479 7.42 9.77 6.31
CA LYS A 479 8.36 10.84 6.69
C LYS A 479 8.20 12.13 5.87
N ASP A 480 7.89 12.06 4.58
CA ASP A 480 7.69 13.23 3.71
C ASP A 480 6.40 14.01 3.98
N ILE A 481 5.42 13.43 4.67
CA ILE A 481 4.15 14.09 5.05
C ILE A 481 3.97 14.23 6.57
N LEU A 482 4.90 13.70 7.36
CA LEU A 482 4.88 13.74 8.82
C LEU A 482 5.33 15.10 9.33
N THR A 483 4.52 15.71 10.19
CA THR A 483 4.85 17.00 10.82
C THR A 483 5.76 16.85 12.03
N VAL A 484 5.35 16.06 13.03
CA VAL A 484 6.15 15.81 14.25
C VAL A 484 5.68 14.55 14.99
N VAL A 485 6.63 13.79 15.53
CA VAL A 485 6.40 12.75 16.54
C VAL A 485 6.68 13.35 17.92
N ASN A 486 5.64 13.46 18.72
CA ASN A 486 5.66 13.95 20.09
C ASN A 486 5.61 12.75 21.04
N THR A 487 6.72 12.02 21.17
CA THR A 487 6.76 10.81 22.03
C THR A 487 6.39 11.16 23.47
N GLN A 488 5.54 10.33 24.08
CA GLN A 488 5.11 10.48 25.46
C GLN A 488 6.22 10.02 26.42
N PHE A 489 7.04 10.94 26.91
CA PHE A 489 8.16 10.66 27.83
C PHE A 489 7.72 10.55 29.30
N TYR A 490 6.56 9.93 29.54
CA TYR A 490 5.92 9.80 30.85
C TYR A 490 5.09 8.52 30.91
N ASN A 491 4.55 8.18 32.09
CA ASN A 491 3.89 6.89 32.34
C ASN A 491 4.74 5.69 31.86
N SER A 492 6.06 5.83 31.93
CA SER A 492 7.01 4.87 31.37
C SER A 492 7.92 4.30 32.45
N GLY A 493 8.33 3.05 32.24
CA GLY A 493 9.44 2.48 32.98
C GLY A 493 10.78 3.13 32.60
N SER A 494 11.87 2.50 33.01
CA SER A 494 13.17 2.85 32.44
C SER A 494 13.29 2.32 31.01
N MET A 495 13.99 3.05 30.16
CA MET A 495 14.16 2.73 28.74
C MET A 495 15.63 2.82 28.34
N LEU A 496 16.01 2.14 27.26
CA LEU A 496 17.35 2.26 26.72
C LEU A 496 17.46 3.56 25.91
N GLY A 497 18.53 4.33 26.10
CA GLY A 497 18.91 5.42 25.21
C GLY A 497 19.57 4.90 23.93
N CYS A 498 19.88 5.81 23.00
CA CYS A 498 20.59 5.47 21.76
C CYS A 498 22.01 4.91 22.01
N ASP A 499 22.60 5.17 23.18
CA ASP A 499 23.90 4.61 23.61
C ASP A 499 23.79 3.23 24.28
N GLY A 500 22.59 2.65 24.33
CA GLY A 500 22.31 1.35 24.92
C GLY A 500 22.25 1.33 26.46
N LYS A 501 22.35 2.48 27.14
CA LYS A 501 22.22 2.56 28.60
C LYS A 501 20.78 2.76 29.04
N VAL A 502 20.49 2.37 30.28
CA VAL A 502 19.16 2.50 30.90
C VAL A 502 19.00 3.90 31.50
N TYR A 503 17.92 4.58 31.14
CA TYR A 503 17.51 5.88 31.67
C TYR A 503 16.12 5.78 32.29
N ALA A 504 15.92 6.42 33.44
CA ALA A 504 14.63 6.50 34.11
C ALA A 504 13.93 7.83 33.78
N GLN A 505 12.61 7.76 33.55
CA GLN A 505 11.77 8.94 33.33
C GLN A 505 11.94 10.00 34.42
N GLY A 506 11.61 11.25 34.10
CA GLY A 506 11.71 12.36 35.06
C GLY A 506 13.05 13.10 35.03
N SER A 507 13.89 12.90 34.01
CA SER A 507 15.24 13.48 33.93
C SER A 507 15.58 14.04 32.55
N VAL A 508 16.52 14.99 32.49
CA VAL A 508 17.07 15.51 31.22
C VAL A 508 17.65 14.37 30.37
N ASP A 509 18.34 13.43 31.02
CA ASP A 509 18.98 12.30 30.34
C ASP A 509 17.96 11.39 29.67
N PHE A 510 16.82 11.11 30.31
CA PHE A 510 15.76 10.32 29.70
C PHE A 510 15.20 10.97 28.43
N LEU A 511 14.93 12.27 28.48
CA LEU A 511 14.39 13.00 27.33
C LEU A 511 15.38 13.02 26.17
N THR A 512 16.64 13.36 26.46
CA THR A 512 17.68 13.53 25.44
C THR A 512 18.17 12.19 24.87
N ALA A 513 18.34 11.17 25.70
CA ALA A 513 18.83 9.86 25.28
C ALA A 513 17.81 9.07 24.45
N LEU A 514 16.51 9.21 24.73
CA LEU A 514 15.47 8.57 23.91
C LEU A 514 15.13 9.39 22.66
N ALA A 515 15.12 10.73 22.73
CA ALA A 515 14.97 11.56 21.52
C ALA A 515 16.11 11.30 20.51
N CYS A 516 17.32 11.01 21.01
CA CYS A 516 18.46 10.59 20.19
C CYS A 516 18.14 9.36 19.32
N ILE A 517 17.37 8.38 19.81
CA ILE A 517 16.99 7.18 19.04
C ILE A 517 16.23 7.59 17.76
N GLN A 518 15.34 8.58 17.88
CA GLN A 518 14.54 9.07 16.76
C GLN A 518 15.39 9.87 15.77
N LEU A 519 16.24 10.74 16.30
CA LEU A 519 17.12 11.64 15.51
C LEU A 519 18.20 10.86 14.75
N GLU A 520 18.73 9.79 15.34
CA GLU A 520 19.73 8.92 14.71
C GLU A 520 19.08 7.77 13.91
N GLY A 521 17.84 7.41 14.22
CA GLY A 521 17.06 6.38 13.53
C GLY A 521 16.34 6.88 12.27
N GLY A 522 16.55 8.12 11.85
CA GLY A 522 16.20 8.60 10.51
C GLY A 522 15.10 9.67 10.45
N LEU A 523 14.49 10.09 11.55
CA LEU A 523 13.60 11.25 11.55
C LEU A 523 14.41 12.55 11.46
N ALA A 524 13.88 13.56 10.75
CA ALA A 524 14.50 14.88 10.76
C ALA A 524 14.32 15.54 12.13
N PRO A 525 15.22 16.44 12.57
CA PRO A 525 15.04 17.16 13.84
C PRO A 525 13.68 17.85 13.97
N SER A 526 13.19 18.42 12.87
CA SER A 526 11.89 19.09 12.80
C SER A 526 10.71 18.13 12.95
N GLN A 527 10.95 16.82 13.04
CA GLN A 527 9.94 15.79 13.19
C GLN A 527 9.99 15.12 14.57
N VAL A 528 10.80 15.63 15.49
CA VAL A 528 10.94 15.09 16.86
C VAL A 528 10.57 16.17 17.87
N GLY A 529 9.63 15.85 18.76
CA GLY A 529 9.18 16.71 19.86
C GLY A 529 9.12 15.96 21.20
N LEU A 530 9.27 16.70 22.30
CA LEU A 530 9.31 16.14 23.65
C LEU A 530 7.94 16.22 24.33
N GLY A 531 7.22 15.09 24.45
CA GLY A 531 5.91 15.01 25.10
C GLY A 531 5.98 14.79 26.61
N LEU A 532 5.44 15.72 27.40
CA LEU A 532 5.52 15.73 28.87
C LEU A 532 4.18 16.04 29.55
N PRO A 533 3.96 15.62 30.81
CA PRO A 533 2.81 16.06 31.58
C PRO A 533 2.91 17.55 31.93
N ALA A 534 1.84 18.31 31.78
CA ALA A 534 1.79 19.74 32.07
C ALA A 534 1.91 20.05 33.57
N SER A 535 1.56 19.07 34.42
CA SER A 535 1.60 19.17 35.87
C SER A 535 1.77 17.77 36.48
N PRO A 536 2.08 17.67 37.79
CA PRO A 536 2.10 16.38 38.48
C PRO A 536 0.76 15.61 38.46
N ARG A 537 -0.35 16.30 38.12
CA ARG A 537 -1.69 15.67 37.97
C ARG A 537 -1.99 15.22 36.54
N GLY A 538 -1.16 15.61 35.57
CA GLY A 538 -1.37 15.27 34.17
C GLY A 538 -1.13 13.80 33.86
N ALA A 539 -0.27 13.13 34.61
CA ALA A 539 0.08 11.73 34.40
C ALA A 539 0.34 11.02 35.73
N GLY A 540 0.28 9.69 35.74
CA GLY A 540 0.59 8.89 36.92
C GLY A 540 2.09 8.93 37.29
N SER A 541 2.96 9.23 36.33
CA SER A 541 4.40 9.39 36.57
C SER A 541 5.09 10.11 35.40
N GLY A 542 6.34 10.55 35.58
CA GLY A 542 7.14 11.17 34.51
C GLY A 542 7.03 12.69 34.36
N TYR A 543 6.28 13.36 35.24
CA TYR A 543 6.32 14.84 35.34
C TYR A 543 7.74 15.32 35.64
N VAL A 544 8.11 16.44 35.02
CA VAL A 544 9.36 17.17 35.29
C VAL A 544 9.06 18.67 35.38
N ASP A 545 9.89 19.40 36.14
CA ASP A 545 9.83 20.86 36.11
C ASP A 545 10.10 21.40 34.70
N PRO A 546 9.45 22.51 34.29
CA PRO A 546 9.67 23.10 32.96
C PRO A 546 11.13 23.40 32.62
N SER A 547 11.97 23.70 33.63
CA SER A 547 13.41 23.91 33.45
C SER A 547 14.14 22.66 32.93
N VAL A 548 13.66 21.45 33.27
CA VAL A 548 14.20 20.18 32.76
C VAL A 548 13.88 20.02 31.27
N VAL A 549 12.67 20.39 30.86
CA VAL A 549 12.26 20.38 29.44
C VAL A 549 13.15 21.34 28.65
N ASN A 550 13.31 22.57 29.14
CA ASN A 550 14.16 23.58 28.52
C ASN A 550 15.63 23.13 28.43
N SER A 551 16.16 22.51 29.50
CA SER A 551 17.52 21.97 29.50
C SER A 551 17.71 20.84 28.48
N ALA A 552 16.70 19.95 28.32
CA ALA A 552 16.73 18.91 27.30
C ALA A 552 16.69 19.48 25.88
N LEU A 553 15.87 20.51 25.63
CA LEU A 553 15.81 21.21 24.35
C LEU A 553 17.12 21.92 24.02
N ASP A 554 17.71 22.65 24.97
CA ASP A 554 19.04 23.26 24.81
C ASP A 554 20.12 22.20 24.57
N CYS A 555 20.03 21.04 25.23
CA CYS A 555 21.00 19.97 25.05
C CYS A 555 20.95 19.42 23.62
N LEU A 556 19.74 19.15 23.11
CA LEU A 556 19.55 18.68 21.75
C LEU A 556 19.91 19.76 20.73
N ALA A 557 19.41 20.99 20.89
CA ALA A 557 19.55 22.05 19.88
C ALA A 557 20.95 22.69 19.85
N LYS A 558 21.57 22.89 21.02
CA LYS A 558 22.79 23.70 21.21
C LYS A 558 23.93 22.93 21.88
N GLY A 559 23.68 21.77 22.46
CA GLY A 559 24.69 20.99 23.19
C GLY A 559 24.99 21.53 24.60
N THR A 560 24.11 22.35 25.15
CA THR A 560 24.20 22.99 26.48
C THR A 560 23.09 22.51 27.40
N GLY A 561 23.26 22.52 28.73
CA GLY A 561 22.19 22.06 29.64
C GLY A 561 21.95 20.54 29.64
N CYS A 562 22.87 19.76 29.05
CA CYS A 562 22.82 18.30 29.09
C CYS A 562 23.02 17.76 30.52
N GLY A 563 22.48 16.57 30.78
CA GLY A 563 22.82 15.79 31.96
C GLY A 563 24.09 14.95 31.73
N SER A 564 24.09 13.71 32.23
CA SER A 564 25.20 12.79 32.00
C SER A 564 25.24 12.26 30.55
N PHE A 565 24.08 12.19 29.90
CA PHE A 565 23.99 11.88 28.49
C PHE A 565 24.23 13.14 27.65
N LYS A 566 25.08 13.02 26.62
CA LYS A 566 25.34 14.07 25.65
C LYS A 566 25.18 13.52 24.23
N PRO A 567 24.27 14.07 23.40
CA PRO A 567 24.16 13.68 22.01
C PRO A 567 25.49 13.86 21.25
N ALA A 568 25.78 12.98 20.29
CA ALA A 568 27.01 13.04 19.51
C ALA A 568 27.12 14.29 18.60
N LYS A 569 25.99 14.91 18.28
CA LYS A 569 25.87 16.15 17.50
C LYS A 569 24.68 16.98 17.99
N THR A 570 24.65 18.26 17.63
CA THR A 570 23.51 19.13 17.90
C THR A 570 22.46 19.04 16.79
N TYR A 571 21.23 19.38 17.15
CA TYR A 571 20.04 19.28 16.33
C TYR A 571 19.25 20.60 16.38
N PRO A 572 19.77 21.71 15.80
CA PRO A 572 19.14 23.03 15.92
C PRO A 572 17.69 23.05 15.44
N GLY A 573 17.34 22.21 14.47
CA GLY A 573 15.99 22.10 13.93
C GLY A 573 15.00 21.28 14.76
N ILE A 574 15.32 20.90 16.01
CA ILE A 574 14.39 20.14 16.87
C ILE A 574 13.03 20.84 16.95
N ARG A 575 11.91 20.10 16.82
CA ARG A 575 10.59 20.75 16.71
C ARG A 575 10.21 21.50 17.97
N GLY A 576 10.46 20.93 19.15
CA GLY A 576 10.05 21.56 20.42
C GLY A 576 9.42 20.56 21.36
N ALA A 577 8.29 20.94 21.96
CA ALA A 577 7.68 20.20 23.06
C ALA A 577 6.19 19.96 22.83
N MET A 578 5.66 18.97 23.52
CA MET A 578 4.25 18.66 23.59
C MET A 578 3.84 18.48 25.05
N THR A 579 2.60 18.80 25.38
CA THR A 579 2.07 18.47 26.70
C THR A 579 0.67 17.86 26.71
N TRP A 580 0.53 16.88 27.59
CA TRP A 580 -0.75 16.46 28.15
C TRP A 580 -0.97 17.20 29.49
N SER A 581 -1.87 18.17 29.58
CA SER A 581 -2.78 18.73 28.58
C SER A 581 -2.92 20.24 28.80
N THR A 582 -3.51 21.00 27.87
CA THR A 582 -3.76 22.45 28.05
C THR A 582 -4.63 22.70 29.29
N ASN A 583 -5.56 21.79 29.57
CA ASN A 583 -6.47 21.84 30.71
C ASN A 583 -5.71 21.66 32.03
N TRP A 584 -4.78 20.69 32.09
CA TRP A 584 -3.93 20.49 33.26
C TRP A 584 -2.92 21.62 33.46
N ASP A 585 -2.40 22.20 32.38
CA ASP A 585 -1.58 23.41 32.43
C ASP A 585 -2.38 24.58 33.01
N ALA A 586 -3.62 24.78 32.54
CA ALA A 586 -4.52 25.81 33.04
C ALA A 586 -4.90 25.62 34.51
N SER A 587 -5.09 24.38 34.95
CA SER A 587 -5.27 24.03 36.37
C SER A 587 -4.03 24.35 37.21
N ASN A 588 -2.85 24.33 36.61
CA ASN A 588 -1.57 24.62 37.26
C ASN A 588 -1.08 26.05 37.00
N GLY A 589 -1.99 26.98 36.71
CA GLY A 589 -1.67 28.40 36.54
C GLY A 589 -0.86 28.72 35.28
N ASN A 590 -0.94 27.88 34.23
CA ASN A 590 -0.18 27.98 32.99
C ASN A 590 1.35 27.90 33.19
N ALA A 591 1.81 27.31 34.29
CA ALA A 591 3.22 27.30 34.66
C ALA A 591 4.08 26.60 33.59
N TRP A 592 3.57 25.56 32.93
CA TRP A 592 4.31 24.81 31.93
C TRP A 592 4.41 25.62 30.63
N SER A 593 3.29 26.08 30.07
CA SER A 593 3.33 26.83 28.81
C SER A 593 4.05 28.17 28.93
N ASN A 594 3.94 28.87 30.07
CA ASN A 594 4.65 30.13 30.28
C ASN A 594 6.17 29.99 30.35
N ALA A 595 6.67 28.81 30.76
CA ALA A 595 8.11 28.54 30.86
C ALA A 595 8.67 27.83 29.61
N VAL A 596 7.94 26.86 29.05
CA VAL A 596 8.38 26.08 27.88
C VAL A 596 8.10 26.81 26.58
N GLY A 597 6.96 27.50 26.46
CA GLY A 597 6.55 28.19 25.23
C GLY A 597 7.58 29.21 24.73
N PRO A 598 7.89 30.26 25.51
CA PRO A 598 8.89 31.24 25.12
C PRO A 598 10.27 30.64 24.85
N HIS A 599 10.63 29.56 25.55
CA HIS A 599 11.90 28.87 25.34
C HIS A 599 11.93 28.15 23.99
N VAL A 600 10.87 27.38 23.67
CA VAL A 600 10.71 26.72 22.36
C VAL A 600 10.70 27.76 21.23
N HIS A 601 9.96 28.86 21.37
CA HIS A 601 9.90 29.92 20.36
C HIS A 601 11.23 30.68 20.19
N GLY A 602 12.14 30.59 21.18
CA GLY A 602 13.48 31.16 21.14
C GLY A 602 14.59 30.18 20.74
N LEU A 603 14.26 28.98 20.28
CA LEU A 603 15.23 28.02 19.74
C LEU A 603 15.84 28.51 18.41
N PRO A 604 17.09 28.10 18.08
CA PRO A 604 17.88 28.65 16.96
C PRO A 604 17.39 28.26 15.57
#